data_AF-A0A1Q9C3L1-F1
#
_entry.id   AF-A0A1Q9C3L1-F1
#
_cell.length_a   1.000
_cell.length_b   1.000
_cell.length_c   1.000
_cell.angle_alpha   90.00
_cell.angle_beta   90.00
_cell.angle_gamma   90.00
#
_symmetry.space_group_name_H-M   'P 1'
#
loop_
_entity.id
_entity.type
_entity.pdbx_description
1 polymer ?
#
loop_
_entity_poly.entity_id
_entity_poly.type
_entity_poly.pdbx_seq_one_letter_code
_entity_poly.pdbx_strand_id
1 'polypeptide(L)'
;MATGGERIGCEYFRGSGQHPAFVFYRSESNGSHTEVQPRAAAGGLCYYPEATCEVTEFSCCTVTRAVSKEADRCQLHNTLYCFAAIFLTFQLPGLCRRLGFTRSKASEEESAEEASESQEDSEEDEPESSQTGVCVRRVLRILAGLAIMAFIAAEVYCAILIANATQRALTVPERNSMLAADAFLVPLVEIFQFLEDVVAVKISAAMVTGETHLVRHILIMGVVGGILCGTVAASVATAICSWPAAIQWILAPYSMHDSYLQCPLVPQGPAAADSARMYWLLQVWSWPLGFACRAIKGFLFGSGDIVLGMTVLGLANGMVSIGGIYLFFLPQPSLDSLGWISFASSGASFLILLAMFAARRDLRKRYDLRITRPLAF
;
A
#
# COMPACT_ATOMS: atom_id res chain seq x y z
N MET A 1 -9.95 -52.95 -12.40
CA MET A 1 -10.34 -51.81 -13.25
C MET A 1 -11.57 -51.17 -12.64
N ALA A 2 -11.37 -50.16 -11.79
CA ALA A 2 -12.44 -49.38 -11.19
C ALA A 2 -12.34 -47.96 -11.76
N THR A 3 -13.16 -47.65 -12.77
CA THR A 3 -13.33 -46.30 -13.31
C THR A 3 -14.41 -45.56 -12.51
N GLY A 4 -14.20 -45.47 -11.19
CA GLY A 4 -15.01 -44.64 -10.31
C GLY A 4 -14.41 -43.24 -10.24
N GLY A 5 -14.54 -42.48 -11.33
CA GLY A 5 -14.20 -41.06 -11.31
C GLY A 5 -15.18 -40.35 -10.39
N GLU A 6 -14.76 -40.10 -9.15
CA GLU A 6 -15.48 -39.30 -8.18
C GLU A 6 -15.72 -37.92 -8.80
N ARG A 7 -16.95 -37.69 -9.27
CA ARG A 7 -17.35 -36.38 -9.79
C ARG A 7 -17.29 -35.43 -8.59
N ILE A 8 -16.26 -34.59 -8.54
CA ILE A 8 -16.23 -33.40 -7.68
C ILE A 8 -17.42 -32.55 -8.14
N GLY A 9 -18.58 -32.82 -7.55
CA GLY A 9 -19.83 -32.17 -7.89
C GLY A 9 -19.87 -30.83 -7.21
N CYS A 10 -20.37 -29.82 -7.91
CA CYS A 10 -20.66 -28.52 -7.34
C CYS A 10 -21.97 -28.48 -6.55
N GLU A 11 -22.27 -29.60 -5.90
CA GLU A 11 -23.38 -29.73 -4.97
C GLU A 11 -22.96 -29.04 -3.67
N TYR A 12 -23.22 -27.73 -3.63
CA TYR A 12 -23.25 -27.00 -2.37
C TYR A 12 -24.13 -27.79 -1.38
N PHE A 13 -23.63 -28.03 -0.16
CA PHE A 13 -24.35 -28.75 0.89
C PHE A 13 -25.78 -28.23 0.98
N ARG A 14 -26.73 -29.04 0.50
CA ARG A 14 -28.16 -28.88 0.75
C ARG A 14 -28.34 -28.97 2.27
N GLY A 15 -28.21 -27.83 2.96
CA GLY A 15 -28.66 -27.70 4.32
C GLY A 15 -30.17 -27.88 4.32
N SER A 16 -30.64 -29.10 4.57
CA SER A 16 -32.01 -29.54 4.94
C SER A 16 -33.24 -28.82 4.35
N GLY A 17 -33.13 -28.06 3.27
CA GLY A 17 -34.15 -27.15 2.76
C GLY A 17 -33.90 -26.77 1.30
N GLN A 18 -34.11 -27.76 0.42
CA GLN A 18 -34.36 -27.79 -1.04
C GLN A 18 -33.90 -26.71 -2.05
N HIS A 19 -33.27 -25.58 -1.71
CA HIS A 19 -32.78 -24.62 -2.70
C HIS A 19 -31.34 -24.17 -2.45
N PRO A 20 -30.48 -24.11 -3.49
CA PRO A 20 -29.17 -23.48 -3.35
C PRO A 20 -29.35 -21.99 -3.00
N ALA A 21 -28.41 -21.43 -2.23
CA ALA A 21 -28.46 -20.01 -1.84
C ALA A 21 -28.48 -19.06 -3.05
N PHE A 22 -27.94 -19.51 -4.19
CA PHE A 22 -27.94 -18.77 -5.46
C PHE A 22 -28.17 -19.74 -6.62
N VAL A 23 -29.08 -19.39 -7.52
CA VAL A 23 -29.30 -20.07 -8.81
C VAL A 23 -28.81 -19.13 -9.90
N PHE A 24 -28.00 -19.64 -10.83
CA PHE A 24 -27.47 -18.87 -11.95
C PHE A 24 -28.15 -19.28 -13.23
N TYR A 25 -28.42 -18.32 -14.12
CA TYR A 25 -29.11 -18.55 -15.38
C TYR A 25 -28.25 -18.09 -16.57
N ARG A 26 -28.49 -18.71 -17.74
CA ARG A 26 -28.05 -18.26 -19.06
C ARG A 26 -29.28 -17.74 -19.79
N SER A 27 -29.16 -16.57 -20.39
CA SER A 27 -30.16 -16.08 -21.35
C SER A 27 -29.94 -16.74 -22.71
N GLU A 28 -30.98 -17.38 -23.24
CA GLU A 28 -31.01 -17.88 -24.61
C GLU A 28 -31.46 -16.76 -25.56
N SER A 29 -31.14 -16.88 -26.85
CA SER A 29 -31.49 -15.86 -27.87
C SER A 29 -32.99 -15.63 -28.05
N ASN A 30 -33.82 -16.57 -27.60
CA ASN A 30 -35.29 -16.49 -27.59
C ASN A 30 -35.85 -15.75 -26.35
N GLY A 31 -35.00 -15.22 -25.46
CA GLY A 31 -35.38 -14.56 -24.22
C GLY A 31 -35.72 -15.51 -23.06
N SER A 32 -35.61 -16.83 -23.26
CA SER A 32 -35.78 -17.82 -22.20
C SER A 32 -34.53 -17.91 -21.32
N HIS A 33 -34.70 -18.42 -20.10
CA HIS A 33 -33.61 -18.62 -19.14
C HIS A 33 -33.43 -20.10 -18.84
N THR A 34 -32.21 -20.57 -19.01
CA THR A 34 -31.81 -21.93 -18.65
C THR A 34 -30.93 -21.87 -17.41
N GLU A 35 -31.23 -22.68 -16.40
CA GLU A 35 -30.37 -22.78 -15.21
C GLU A 35 -29.01 -23.32 -15.63
N VAL A 36 -27.96 -22.58 -15.28
CA VAL A 36 -26.59 -22.98 -15.56
C VAL A 36 -26.15 -23.92 -14.47
N GLN A 37 -25.83 -25.14 -14.88
CA GLN A 37 -25.21 -26.11 -13.99
C GLN A 37 -23.77 -25.66 -13.67
N PRO A 38 -23.38 -25.65 -12.40
CA PRO A 38 -22.03 -25.29 -12.02
C PRO A 38 -21.04 -26.31 -12.59
N ARG A 39 -19.89 -25.83 -13.07
CA ARG A 39 -18.74 -26.67 -13.39
C ARG A 39 -17.74 -26.58 -12.26
N ALA A 40 -17.26 -27.74 -11.81
CA ALA A 40 -16.14 -27.80 -10.90
C ALA A 40 -14.85 -27.58 -11.68
N ALA A 41 -14.11 -26.53 -11.31
CA ALA A 41 -12.71 -26.43 -11.69
C ALA A 41 -11.89 -27.46 -10.90
N ALA A 42 -10.72 -27.83 -11.43
CA ALA A 42 -9.80 -28.75 -10.77
C ALA A 42 -9.40 -28.32 -9.33
N GLY A 43 -9.58 -27.03 -8.98
CA GLY A 43 -9.32 -26.48 -7.64
C GLY A 43 -10.51 -26.45 -6.68
N GLY A 44 -11.57 -27.24 -6.91
CA GLY A 44 -12.77 -27.28 -6.03
C GLY A 44 -13.66 -26.03 -6.12
N LEU A 45 -13.33 -25.11 -7.02
CA LEU A 45 -14.11 -23.92 -7.34
C LEU A 45 -15.29 -24.30 -8.22
N CYS A 46 -16.49 -24.02 -7.73
CA CYS A 46 -17.70 -24.08 -8.53
C CYS A 46 -17.90 -22.76 -9.21
N TYR A 47 -17.77 -22.77 -10.53
CA TYR A 47 -17.99 -21.60 -11.36
C TYR A 47 -19.08 -21.91 -12.38
N TYR A 48 -19.76 -20.87 -12.81
CA TYR A 48 -20.87 -20.95 -13.74
C TYR A 48 -20.42 -20.28 -15.03
N PRO A 49 -19.58 -20.93 -15.87
CA PRO A 49 -18.97 -20.28 -17.03
C PRO A 49 -19.99 -19.83 -18.07
N GLU A 50 -21.17 -20.42 -18.01
CA GLU A 50 -22.26 -20.19 -18.93
C GLU A 50 -23.27 -19.17 -18.40
N ALA A 51 -23.13 -18.75 -17.13
CA ALA A 51 -24.02 -17.78 -16.52
C ALA A 51 -23.81 -16.41 -17.15
N THR A 52 -24.89 -15.83 -17.63
CA THR A 52 -24.89 -14.49 -18.23
C THR A 52 -25.77 -13.57 -17.40
N CYS A 53 -25.17 -12.51 -16.84
CA CYS A 53 -25.93 -11.43 -16.20
C CYS A 53 -26.47 -10.44 -17.22
N GLU A 54 -27.21 -10.96 -18.21
CA GLU A 54 -27.82 -10.15 -19.26
C GLU A 54 -29.22 -9.68 -18.86
N VAL A 55 -29.90 -10.48 -18.03
CA VAL A 55 -31.25 -10.23 -17.52
C VAL A 55 -31.19 -9.32 -16.30
N THR A 56 -31.78 -8.14 -16.40
CA THR A 56 -31.80 -7.13 -15.31
C THR A 56 -32.78 -7.45 -14.19
N GLU A 57 -33.66 -8.44 -14.37
CA GLU A 57 -34.69 -8.79 -13.39
C GLU A 57 -34.12 -9.49 -12.14
N PHE A 58 -32.95 -10.13 -12.24
CA PHE A 58 -32.31 -10.75 -11.09
C PHE A 58 -31.51 -9.72 -10.29
N SER A 59 -31.86 -9.57 -9.01
CA SER A 59 -31.22 -8.63 -8.06
C SER A 59 -29.70 -8.84 -7.95
N CYS A 60 -29.20 -10.07 -8.07
CA CYS A 60 -27.77 -10.37 -8.00
C CYS A 60 -26.99 -9.86 -9.23
N CYS A 61 -27.62 -9.85 -10.41
CA CYS A 61 -27.00 -9.38 -11.65
C CYS A 61 -27.05 -7.86 -11.79
N THR A 62 -28.11 -7.21 -11.30
CA THR A 62 -28.14 -5.75 -11.17
C THR A 62 -27.11 -5.27 -10.16
N VAL A 63 -26.95 -5.94 -9.02
CA VAL A 63 -25.89 -5.62 -8.05
C VAL A 63 -24.51 -5.82 -8.68
N THR A 64 -24.22 -6.92 -9.37
CA THR A 64 -22.88 -7.15 -9.93
C THR A 64 -22.52 -6.18 -11.07
N ARG A 65 -23.49 -5.81 -11.91
CA ARG A 65 -23.27 -4.88 -13.05
C ARG A 65 -23.21 -3.43 -12.60
N ALA A 66 -24.04 -3.05 -11.63
CA ALA A 66 -23.96 -1.76 -10.95
C ALA A 66 -22.64 -1.68 -10.18
N VAL A 67 -22.32 -2.66 -9.33
CA VAL A 67 -21.06 -2.70 -8.57
C VAL A 67 -19.85 -2.74 -9.49
N SER A 68 -19.78 -3.48 -10.60
CA SER A 68 -18.58 -3.47 -11.44
C SER A 68 -18.40 -2.16 -12.23
N LYS A 69 -19.42 -1.68 -12.95
CA LYS A 69 -19.30 -0.43 -13.72
C LYS A 69 -19.26 0.81 -12.84
N GLU A 70 -20.02 0.83 -11.75
CA GLU A 70 -20.05 1.95 -10.82
C GLU A 70 -18.89 1.85 -9.83
N ALA A 71 -18.42 0.68 -9.38
CA ALA A 71 -17.21 0.65 -8.56
C ALA A 71 -15.98 1.09 -9.34
N ASP A 72 -15.76 0.64 -10.59
CA ASP A 72 -14.59 1.10 -11.36
C ASP A 72 -14.66 2.62 -11.59
N ARG A 73 -15.84 3.15 -11.91
CA ARG A 73 -16.05 4.57 -12.20
C ARG A 73 -16.05 5.44 -10.93
N CYS A 74 -16.67 4.98 -9.83
CA CYS A 74 -16.68 5.64 -8.53
C CYS A 74 -15.34 5.53 -7.85
N GLN A 75 -14.59 4.43 -8.01
CA GLN A 75 -13.25 4.29 -7.47
C GLN A 75 -12.31 5.25 -8.18
N LEU A 76 -12.35 5.32 -9.51
CA LEU A 76 -11.58 6.33 -10.26
C LEU A 76 -11.99 7.76 -9.89
N HIS A 77 -13.31 8.06 -9.83
CA HIS A 77 -13.79 9.40 -9.45
C HIS A 77 -13.47 9.76 -8.02
N ASN A 78 -13.71 8.89 -7.05
CA ASN A 78 -13.38 9.13 -5.64
C ASN A 78 -11.88 9.33 -5.47
N THR A 79 -11.07 8.52 -6.16
CA THR A 79 -9.62 8.70 -6.19
C THR A 79 -9.25 10.08 -6.74
N LEU A 80 -9.81 10.48 -7.89
CA LEU A 80 -9.60 11.80 -8.48
C LEU A 80 -10.12 12.94 -7.60
N TYR A 81 -11.26 12.78 -6.91
CA TYR A 81 -11.85 13.78 -6.02
C TYR A 81 -11.04 13.93 -4.74
N CYS A 82 -10.61 12.83 -4.12
CA CYS A 82 -9.69 12.87 -2.99
C CYS A 82 -8.39 13.57 -3.39
N PHE A 83 -7.86 13.28 -4.58
CA PHE A 83 -6.66 13.96 -5.09
C PHE A 83 -6.90 15.43 -5.38
N ALA A 84 -8.01 15.79 -6.02
CA ALA A 84 -8.37 17.18 -6.25
C ALA A 84 -8.52 17.93 -4.91
N ALA A 85 -9.15 17.32 -3.91
CA ALA A 85 -9.29 17.90 -2.57
C ALA A 85 -7.94 18.11 -1.88
N ILE A 86 -7.02 17.13 -1.93
CA ILE A 86 -5.66 17.27 -1.38
C ILE A 86 -4.89 18.37 -2.14
N PHE A 87 -4.94 18.37 -3.47
CA PHE A 87 -4.26 19.38 -4.29
C PHE A 87 -4.79 20.78 -3.98
N LEU A 88 -6.11 20.95 -3.94
CA LEU A 88 -6.77 22.20 -3.62
C LEU A 88 -6.41 22.65 -2.20
N THR A 89 -6.50 21.79 -1.18
CA THR A 89 -6.19 22.16 0.21
C THR A 89 -4.73 22.56 0.45
N PHE A 90 -3.76 21.90 -0.21
CA PHE A 90 -2.34 22.23 -0.01
C PHE A 90 -1.83 23.35 -0.92
N GLN A 91 -2.38 23.51 -2.13
CA GLN A 91 -1.89 24.51 -3.09
C GLN A 91 -2.70 25.82 -3.06
N LEU A 92 -4.02 25.79 -2.77
CA LEU A 92 -4.85 27.00 -2.74
C LEU A 92 -4.41 28.01 -1.68
N PRO A 93 -4.06 27.65 -0.42
CA PRO A 93 -3.66 28.66 0.56
C PRO A 93 -2.39 29.41 0.13
N GLY A 94 -1.47 28.69 -0.52
CA GLY A 94 -0.28 29.27 -1.13
C GLY A 94 -0.61 30.14 -2.35
N LEU A 95 -1.63 29.80 -3.13
CA LEU A 95 -2.12 30.58 -4.25
C LEU A 95 -2.85 31.86 -3.78
N CYS A 96 -3.76 31.75 -2.81
CA CYS A 96 -4.57 32.83 -2.25
C CYS A 96 -3.72 33.87 -1.51
N ARG A 97 -2.74 33.45 -0.69
CA ARG A 97 -1.76 34.38 -0.09
C ARG A 97 -0.95 35.13 -1.14
N ARG A 98 -0.70 34.52 -2.30
CA ARG A 98 0.15 35.09 -3.37
C ARG A 98 -0.60 35.92 -4.40
N LEU A 99 -1.89 35.67 -4.59
CA LEU A 99 -2.77 36.52 -5.38
C LEU A 99 -3.15 37.82 -4.63
N GLY A 100 -2.51 38.10 -3.49
CA GLY A 100 -2.71 39.33 -2.72
C GLY A 100 -4.05 39.38 -1.99
N PHE A 101 -4.82 38.27 -1.97
CA PHE A 101 -6.18 38.28 -1.45
C PHE A 101 -6.28 38.43 0.08
N THR A 102 -5.15 38.35 0.80
CA THR A 102 -5.10 38.55 2.26
C THR A 102 -4.38 39.84 2.68
N ARG A 103 -4.14 40.79 1.78
CA ARG A 103 -3.76 42.16 2.21
C ARG A 103 -5.01 43.03 2.33
N SER A 104 -5.96 42.58 3.16
CA SER A 104 -7.08 43.41 3.58
C SER A 104 -6.62 44.33 4.70
N LYS A 105 -6.05 45.48 4.34
CA LYS A 105 -6.11 46.80 5.00
C LYS A 105 -5.73 46.98 6.49
N ALA A 106 -5.61 45.94 7.31
CA ALA A 106 -5.38 46.09 8.75
C ALA A 106 -3.92 46.39 9.15
N SER A 107 -2.97 46.19 8.23
CA SER A 107 -1.54 46.46 8.48
C SER A 107 -1.06 47.81 7.90
N GLU A 108 -1.92 48.51 7.15
CA GLU A 108 -1.57 49.79 6.52
C GLU A 108 -1.86 50.99 7.44
N GLU A 109 -2.70 50.82 8.47
CA GLU A 109 -2.87 51.83 9.53
C GLU A 109 -1.74 51.80 10.58
N GLU A 110 -1.14 50.64 10.87
CA GLU A 110 -0.08 50.54 11.90
C GLU A 110 1.31 50.92 11.35
N SER A 111 1.52 50.85 10.02
CA SER A 111 2.81 51.21 9.40
C SER A 111 2.93 52.68 8.98
N ALA A 112 1.84 53.44 9.02
CA ALA A 112 1.84 54.87 8.72
C ALA A 112 2.31 55.73 9.90
N GLU A 113 2.34 55.16 11.12
CA GLU A 113 2.72 55.90 12.33
C GLU A 113 4.20 55.71 12.72
N GLU A 114 4.85 54.59 12.37
CA GLU A 114 6.27 54.35 12.68
C GLU A 114 7.26 54.75 11.57
N ALA A 115 6.81 55.03 10.34
CA ALA A 115 7.69 55.32 9.20
C ALA A 115 8.24 56.77 9.14
N SER A 116 8.12 57.55 10.22
CA SER A 116 8.62 58.94 10.25
C SER A 116 9.94 59.13 11.02
N GLU A 117 10.49 58.08 11.62
CA GLU A 117 11.68 58.22 12.46
C GLU A 117 12.69 57.11 12.14
N SER A 118 13.83 57.52 11.58
CA SER A 118 15.06 56.73 11.35
C SER A 118 15.10 55.76 10.14
N GLN A 119 15.71 56.20 9.03
CA GLN A 119 16.94 55.55 8.53
C GLN A 119 17.57 56.34 7.37
N GLU A 120 18.65 57.05 7.68
CA GLU A 120 19.70 57.45 6.75
C GLU A 120 20.74 56.31 6.64
N ASP A 121 21.25 56.14 5.41
CA ASP A 121 22.56 55.63 5.04
C ASP A 121 22.97 54.18 5.38
N SER A 122 22.71 53.29 4.41
CA SER A 122 23.73 52.35 3.88
C SER A 122 23.18 51.65 2.63
N GLU A 123 23.40 52.29 1.49
CA GLU A 123 23.05 51.81 0.14
C GLU A 123 24.18 50.90 -0.38
N GLU A 124 24.12 49.61 -0.04
CA GLU A 124 24.90 48.57 -0.74
C GLU A 124 24.00 47.93 -1.81
N ASP A 125 24.30 48.28 -3.07
CA ASP A 125 23.70 47.72 -4.29
C ASP A 125 23.82 46.18 -4.32
N GLU A 126 22.78 45.47 -3.86
CA GLU A 126 22.62 44.06 -4.19
C GLU A 126 22.30 43.93 -5.69
N PRO A 127 23.05 43.11 -6.45
CA PRO A 127 22.84 42.96 -7.88
C PRO A 127 21.44 42.40 -8.16
N GLU A 128 20.70 43.06 -9.06
CA GLU A 128 19.41 42.64 -9.62
C GLU A 128 19.48 41.18 -10.13
N SER A 129 19.30 40.22 -9.22
CA SER A 129 19.31 38.80 -9.55
C SER A 129 18.04 38.48 -10.34
N SER A 130 18.25 37.88 -11.51
CA SER A 130 17.31 37.84 -12.62
C SER A 130 15.93 37.26 -12.28
N GLN A 131 14.87 38.05 -12.52
CA GLN A 131 13.45 37.65 -12.42
C GLN A 131 13.11 36.32 -13.16
N THR A 132 13.90 35.92 -14.16
CA THR A 132 13.77 34.66 -14.90
C THR A 132 13.92 33.41 -14.01
N GLY A 133 14.74 33.45 -12.96
CA GLY A 133 14.94 32.32 -12.05
C GLY A 133 13.70 32.00 -11.20
N VAL A 134 12.88 33.02 -10.92
CA VAL A 134 11.67 32.88 -10.10
C VAL A 134 10.60 32.09 -10.84
N CYS A 135 10.44 32.29 -12.14
CA CYS A 135 9.44 31.59 -12.96
C CYS A 135 9.77 30.10 -13.12
N VAL A 136 11.02 29.77 -13.49
CA VAL A 136 11.46 28.37 -13.65
C VAL A 136 11.31 27.58 -12.34
N ARG A 137 11.70 28.18 -11.21
CA ARG A 137 11.57 27.55 -9.89
C ARG A 137 10.11 27.39 -9.44
N ARG A 138 9.17 28.18 -9.98
CA ARG A 138 7.73 28.01 -9.76
C ARG A 138 7.19 26.85 -10.57
N VAL A 139 7.48 26.80 -11.88
CA VAL A 139 7.05 25.72 -12.76
C VAL A 139 7.58 24.37 -12.25
N LEU A 140 8.86 24.29 -11.88
CA LEU A 140 9.47 23.07 -11.35
C LEU A 140 8.76 22.57 -10.07
N ARG A 141 8.34 23.46 -9.18
CA ARG A 141 7.60 23.10 -7.96
C ARG A 141 6.21 22.56 -8.25
N ILE A 142 5.51 23.15 -9.21
CA ILE A 142 4.18 22.67 -9.65
C ILE A 142 4.32 21.28 -10.29
N LEU A 143 5.30 21.11 -11.19
CA LEU A 143 5.58 19.83 -11.82
C LEU A 143 5.95 18.76 -10.79
N ALA A 144 6.78 19.10 -9.79
CA ALA A 144 7.11 18.19 -8.69
C ALA A 144 5.85 17.80 -7.88
N GLY A 145 4.98 18.76 -7.58
CA GLY A 145 3.70 18.50 -6.90
C GLY A 145 2.80 17.56 -7.71
N LEU A 146 2.64 17.81 -9.02
CA LEU A 146 1.86 16.94 -9.91
C LEU A 146 2.47 15.54 -10.01
N ALA A 147 3.79 15.42 -10.07
CA ALA A 147 4.48 14.14 -10.09
C ALA A 147 4.20 13.34 -8.81
N ILE A 148 4.28 13.96 -7.63
CA ILE A 148 3.95 13.30 -6.35
C ILE A 148 2.52 12.78 -6.37
N MET A 149 1.55 13.59 -6.82
CA MET A 149 0.16 13.18 -6.89
C MET A 149 -0.04 11.99 -7.85
N ALA A 150 0.63 12.03 -9.01
CA ALA A 150 0.61 10.91 -9.95
C ALA A 150 1.22 9.63 -9.34
N PHE A 151 2.27 9.75 -8.53
CA PHE A 151 2.88 8.61 -7.84
C PHE A 151 1.95 7.99 -6.80
N ILE A 152 1.27 8.79 -5.98
CA ILE A 152 0.29 8.28 -5.00
C ILE A 152 -0.87 7.59 -5.74
N ALA A 153 -1.35 8.21 -6.83
CA ALA A 153 -2.40 7.62 -7.65
C ALA A 153 -2.00 6.28 -8.24
N ALA A 154 -0.77 6.20 -8.77
CA ALA A 154 -0.21 4.97 -9.27
C ALA A 154 -0.12 3.91 -8.17
N GLU A 155 0.37 4.24 -6.98
CA GLU A 155 0.47 3.30 -5.86
C GLU A 155 -0.90 2.73 -5.43
N VAL A 156 -1.90 3.60 -5.25
CA VAL A 156 -3.27 3.16 -4.92
C VAL A 156 -3.83 2.26 -6.03
N TYR A 157 -3.64 2.66 -7.30
CA TYR A 157 -4.05 1.85 -8.44
C TYR A 157 -3.34 0.49 -8.48
N CYS A 158 -2.06 0.42 -8.10
CA CYS A 158 -1.32 -0.82 -7.99
C CYS A 158 -1.91 -1.75 -6.92
N ALA A 159 -2.25 -1.23 -5.75
CA ALA A 159 -2.86 -2.02 -4.68
C ALA A 159 -4.19 -2.64 -5.15
N ILE A 160 -4.99 -1.87 -5.89
CA ILE A 160 -6.26 -2.34 -6.49
C ILE A 160 -5.99 -3.40 -7.55
N LEU A 161 -5.03 -3.17 -8.44
CA LEU A 161 -4.66 -4.14 -9.48
C LEU A 161 -4.17 -5.45 -8.88
N ILE A 162 -3.35 -5.41 -7.82
CA ILE A 162 -2.92 -6.60 -7.09
C ILE A 162 -4.13 -7.33 -6.55
N ALA A 163 -4.99 -6.66 -5.80
CA ALA A 163 -6.18 -7.28 -5.20
C ALA A 163 -7.10 -7.93 -6.26
N ASN A 164 -7.29 -7.29 -7.41
CA ASN A 164 -8.10 -7.83 -8.49
C ASN A 164 -7.40 -9.00 -9.20
N ALA A 165 -6.09 -8.90 -9.44
CA ALA A 165 -5.29 -9.95 -10.04
C ALA A 165 -5.25 -11.20 -9.14
N THR A 166 -5.05 -11.05 -7.83
CA THR A 166 -5.08 -12.17 -6.88
C THR A 166 -6.45 -12.82 -6.84
N GLN A 167 -7.53 -12.04 -6.88
CA GLN A 167 -8.89 -12.56 -6.91
C GLN A 167 -9.21 -13.38 -8.16
N ARG A 168 -8.65 -13.00 -9.32
CA ARG A 168 -8.91 -13.68 -10.59
C ARG A 168 -8.00 -14.88 -10.83
N ALA A 169 -6.74 -14.78 -10.41
CA ALA A 169 -5.70 -15.71 -10.82
C ALA A 169 -5.44 -16.83 -9.81
N LEU A 170 -5.64 -16.58 -8.50
CA LEU A 170 -5.46 -17.61 -7.48
C LEU A 170 -6.71 -18.50 -7.35
N THR A 171 -6.49 -19.76 -6.98
CA THR A 171 -7.57 -20.66 -6.62
C THR A 171 -8.24 -20.22 -5.30
N VAL A 172 -9.48 -20.65 -5.03
CA VAL A 172 -10.18 -20.35 -3.77
C VAL A 172 -9.37 -20.81 -2.55
N PRO A 173 -8.82 -22.04 -2.50
CA PRO A 173 -8.02 -22.48 -1.37
C PRO A 173 -6.80 -21.59 -1.10
N GLU A 174 -6.06 -21.21 -2.15
CA GLU A 174 -4.91 -20.31 -2.04
C GLU A 174 -5.32 -18.93 -1.53
N ARG A 175 -6.37 -18.34 -2.11
CA ARG A 175 -6.87 -17.03 -1.67
C ARG A 175 -7.34 -17.05 -0.22
N ASN A 176 -8.05 -18.09 0.20
CA ASN A 176 -8.49 -18.24 1.58
C ASN A 176 -7.28 -18.38 2.53
N SER A 177 -6.24 -19.10 2.11
CA SER A 177 -5.00 -19.27 2.87
C SER A 177 -4.22 -17.95 2.96
N MET A 178 -4.17 -17.16 1.89
CA MET A 178 -3.59 -15.81 1.87
C MET A 178 -4.31 -14.87 2.83
N LEU A 179 -5.65 -14.81 2.75
CA LEU A 179 -6.46 -13.94 3.61
C LEU A 179 -6.33 -14.34 5.08
N ALA A 180 -6.27 -15.64 5.38
CA ALA A 180 -6.02 -16.13 6.74
C ALA A 180 -4.62 -15.75 7.24
N ALA A 181 -3.60 -15.80 6.37
CA ALA A 181 -2.26 -15.33 6.71
C ALA A 181 -2.24 -13.82 6.97
N ASP A 182 -2.82 -13.03 6.07
CA ASP A 182 -2.87 -11.57 6.19
C ASP A 182 -3.66 -11.10 7.41
N ALA A 183 -4.73 -11.80 7.80
CA ALA A 183 -5.48 -11.49 9.01
C ALA A 183 -4.61 -11.52 10.28
N PHE A 184 -3.53 -12.32 10.28
CA PHE A 184 -2.55 -12.35 11.37
C PHE A 184 -1.35 -11.42 11.13
N LEU A 185 -0.84 -11.37 9.91
CA LEU A 185 0.39 -10.64 9.57
C LEU A 185 0.18 -9.12 9.49
N VAL A 186 -0.96 -8.65 8.96
CA VAL A 186 -1.22 -7.22 8.77
C VAL A 186 -1.23 -6.44 10.09
N PRO A 187 -1.93 -6.89 11.16
CA PRO A 187 -1.88 -6.19 12.45
C PRO A 187 -0.47 -6.05 13.02
N LEU A 188 0.40 -7.07 12.84
CA LEU A 188 1.80 -6.98 13.26
C LEU A 188 2.53 -5.88 12.50
N VAL A 189 2.32 -5.80 11.19
CA VAL A 189 2.88 -4.76 10.34
C VAL A 189 2.37 -3.36 10.73
N GLU A 190 1.10 -3.22 11.13
CA GLU A 190 0.52 -1.97 11.61
C GLU A 190 1.13 -1.50 12.93
N ILE A 191 1.44 -2.40 13.87
CA ILE A 191 2.15 -2.04 15.11
C ILE A 191 3.49 -1.36 14.80
N PHE A 192 4.18 -1.80 13.76
CA PHE A 192 5.44 -1.17 13.34
C PHE A 192 5.25 0.08 12.49
N GLN A 193 4.05 0.37 12.00
CA GLN A 193 3.76 1.65 11.37
C GLN A 193 3.84 2.80 12.39
N PHE A 194 3.55 2.53 13.68
CA PHE A 194 3.79 3.50 14.75
C PHE A 194 5.25 3.94 14.86
N LEU A 195 6.22 3.12 14.42
CA LEU A 195 7.62 3.51 14.41
C LEU A 195 7.89 4.64 13.41
N GLU A 196 7.22 4.62 12.25
CA GLU A 196 7.27 5.71 11.26
C GLU A 196 6.78 7.03 11.88
N ASP A 197 5.60 6.98 12.51
CA ASP A 197 4.94 8.14 13.10
C ASP A 197 5.78 8.73 14.24
N VAL A 198 6.28 7.87 15.15
CA VAL A 198 7.12 8.32 16.27
C VAL A 198 8.42 8.95 15.77
N VAL A 199 9.09 8.33 14.79
CA VAL A 199 10.31 8.87 14.19
C VAL A 199 10.03 10.21 13.52
N ALA A 200 8.94 10.32 12.74
CA ALA A 200 8.54 11.56 12.06
C ALA A 200 8.27 12.70 13.05
N VAL A 201 7.50 12.44 14.12
CA VAL A 201 7.18 13.44 15.16
C VAL A 201 8.45 13.87 15.91
N LYS A 202 9.28 12.92 16.34
CA LYS A 202 10.50 13.23 17.09
C LYS A 202 11.52 13.99 16.25
N ILE A 203 11.66 13.65 14.98
CA ILE A 203 12.52 14.39 14.05
C ILE A 203 11.97 15.79 13.83
N SER A 204 10.67 15.94 13.59
CA SER A 204 10.05 17.26 13.43
C SER A 204 10.28 18.15 14.65
N ALA A 205 10.12 17.60 15.86
CA ALA A 205 10.39 18.33 17.10
C ALA A 205 11.87 18.73 17.22
N ALA A 206 12.80 17.80 16.97
CA ALA A 206 14.25 18.05 16.99
C ALA A 206 14.67 19.12 15.98
N MET A 207 14.05 19.10 14.80
CA MET A 207 14.24 20.08 13.74
C MET A 207 13.83 21.49 14.16
N VAL A 208 12.68 21.63 14.84
CA VAL A 208 12.21 22.92 15.36
C VAL A 208 13.16 23.47 16.43
N THR A 209 13.75 22.58 17.26
CA THR A 209 14.74 22.99 18.27
C THR A 209 16.14 23.25 17.72
N GLY A 210 16.40 22.96 16.44
CA GLY A 210 17.73 23.13 15.82
C GLY A 210 18.77 22.08 16.26
N GLU A 211 18.37 21.04 16.98
CA GLU A 211 19.26 19.99 17.50
C GLU A 211 19.56 18.91 16.45
N THR A 212 20.43 19.22 15.49
CA THR A 212 20.78 18.30 14.39
C THR A 212 21.40 16.98 14.84
N HIS A 213 22.12 16.98 15.97
CA HIS A 213 22.67 15.75 16.56
C HIS A 213 21.58 14.75 16.95
N LEU A 214 20.49 15.25 17.52
CA LEU A 214 19.36 14.44 17.97
C LEU A 214 18.60 13.84 16.77
N VAL A 215 18.47 14.60 15.67
CA VAL A 215 17.93 14.09 14.39
C VAL A 215 18.72 12.89 13.88
N ARG A 216 20.07 12.98 13.87
CA ARG A 216 20.93 11.87 13.45
C ARG A 216 20.76 10.65 14.35
N HIS A 217 20.72 10.84 15.67
CA HIS A 217 20.53 9.75 16.62
C HIS A 217 19.18 9.06 16.43
N ILE A 218 18.09 9.83 16.29
CA ILE A 218 16.75 9.27 16.03
C ILE A 218 16.75 8.48 14.71
N LEU A 219 17.34 9.01 13.64
CA LEU A 219 17.38 8.31 12.36
C LEU A 219 18.14 6.98 12.45
N ILE A 220 19.33 6.98 13.05
CA ILE A 220 20.13 5.75 13.19
C ILE A 220 19.40 4.75 14.10
N MET A 221 18.85 5.22 15.23
CA MET A 221 18.06 4.38 16.13
C MET A 221 16.82 3.81 15.42
N GLY A 222 16.13 4.60 14.60
CA GLY A 222 14.97 4.16 13.83
C GLY A 222 15.33 3.12 12.77
N VAL A 223 16.43 3.31 12.05
CA VAL A 223 16.89 2.35 11.02
C VAL A 223 17.40 1.06 11.65
N VAL A 224 18.35 1.16 12.60
CA VAL A 224 18.93 -0.02 13.26
C VAL A 224 17.90 -0.73 14.11
N GLY A 225 17.11 0.03 14.89
CA GLY A 225 16.01 -0.51 15.68
C GLY A 225 14.93 -1.14 14.80
N GLY A 226 14.58 -0.54 13.66
CA GLY A 226 13.66 -1.11 12.69
C GLY A 226 14.14 -2.46 12.14
N ILE A 227 15.42 -2.57 11.77
CA ILE A 227 16.02 -3.84 11.30
C ILE A 227 16.02 -4.89 12.41
N LEU A 228 16.45 -4.53 13.62
CA LEU A 228 16.51 -5.46 14.76
C LEU A 228 15.11 -5.95 15.15
N CYS A 229 14.17 -5.03 15.36
CA CYS A 229 12.79 -5.36 15.69
C CYS A 229 12.12 -6.17 14.57
N GLY A 230 12.34 -5.80 13.30
CA GLY A 230 11.81 -6.56 12.16
C GLY A 230 12.41 -7.96 12.06
N THR A 231 13.69 -8.13 12.37
CA THR A 231 14.35 -9.45 12.38
C THR A 231 13.81 -10.32 13.51
N VAL A 232 13.61 -9.75 14.70
CA VAL A 232 13.00 -10.45 15.84
C VAL A 232 11.57 -10.86 15.50
N ALA A 233 10.76 -9.94 14.97
CA ALA A 233 9.38 -10.21 14.57
C ALA A 233 9.31 -11.29 13.48
N ALA A 234 10.17 -11.21 12.45
CA ALA A 234 10.27 -12.19 11.38
C ALA A 234 10.69 -13.57 11.91
N SER A 235 11.62 -13.61 12.88
CA SER A 235 12.06 -14.86 13.51
C SER A 235 10.94 -15.51 14.32
N VAL A 236 10.19 -14.73 15.11
CA VAL A 236 9.02 -15.22 15.85
C VAL A 236 7.95 -15.74 14.89
N ALA A 237 7.62 -14.99 13.84
CA ALA A 237 6.64 -15.42 12.86
C ALA A 237 7.10 -16.65 12.06
N THR A 238 8.41 -16.79 11.81
CA THR A 238 9.01 -17.99 11.20
C THR A 238 8.90 -19.20 12.14
N ALA A 239 9.13 -19.01 13.44
CA ALA A 239 8.98 -20.07 14.44
C ALA A 239 7.52 -20.56 14.55
N ILE A 240 6.56 -19.63 14.52
CA ILE A 240 5.12 -19.96 14.48
C ILE A 240 4.79 -20.74 13.20
N CYS A 241 5.26 -20.28 12.03
CA CYS A 241 5.04 -20.93 10.75
C CYS A 241 5.63 -22.35 10.69
N SER A 242 6.74 -22.57 11.39
CA SER A 242 7.44 -23.86 11.48
C SER A 242 6.80 -24.83 12.48
N TRP A 243 5.86 -24.37 13.32
CA TRP A 243 5.14 -25.20 14.28
C TRP A 243 3.77 -25.61 13.72
N PRO A 244 3.60 -26.87 13.24
CA PRO A 244 2.40 -27.28 12.51
C PRO A 244 1.09 -27.05 13.29
N ALA A 245 1.07 -27.33 14.59
CA ALA A 245 -0.11 -27.13 15.41
C ALA A 245 -0.49 -25.65 15.55
N ALA A 246 0.49 -24.76 15.75
CA ALA A 246 0.24 -23.33 15.90
C ALA A 246 -0.25 -22.71 14.59
N ILE A 247 0.40 -23.01 13.46
CA ILE A 247 0.03 -22.43 12.17
C ILE A 247 -1.35 -22.94 11.69
N GLN A 248 -1.69 -24.21 11.94
CA GLN A 248 -3.03 -24.74 11.64
C GLN A 248 -4.11 -24.09 12.49
N TRP A 249 -3.82 -23.86 13.79
CA TRP A 249 -4.76 -23.17 14.67
C TRP A 249 -5.00 -21.72 14.23
N ILE A 250 -3.97 -21.02 13.76
CA ILE A 250 -4.07 -19.64 13.27
C ILE A 250 -4.82 -19.58 11.93
N LEU A 251 -4.42 -20.41 10.96
CA LEU A 251 -4.95 -20.32 9.59
C LEU A 251 -6.30 -21.02 9.41
N ALA A 252 -6.59 -22.04 10.23
CA ALA A 252 -7.80 -22.85 10.11
C ALA A 252 -8.36 -23.27 11.49
N PRO A 253 -8.73 -22.31 12.36
CA PRO A 253 -9.15 -22.59 13.75
C PRO A 253 -10.34 -23.55 13.84
N TYR A 254 -11.23 -23.53 12.85
CA TYR A 254 -12.44 -24.36 12.82
C TYR A 254 -12.23 -25.75 12.23
N SER A 255 -11.07 -26.04 11.63
CA SER A 255 -10.78 -27.37 11.07
C SER A 255 -10.61 -28.45 12.14
N MET A 256 -10.42 -28.07 13.40
CA MET A 256 -10.25 -28.97 14.55
C MET A 256 -11.58 -29.55 15.09
N HIS A 257 -12.73 -29.05 14.64
CA HIS A 257 -14.04 -29.51 15.08
C HIS A 257 -14.70 -30.34 13.96
N ASP A 258 -14.45 -31.65 13.97
CA ASP A 258 -14.77 -32.65 12.94
C ASP A 258 -16.26 -32.71 12.49
N SER A 259 -17.18 -32.04 13.19
CA SER A 259 -18.61 -32.30 13.04
C SER A 259 -19.33 -31.39 12.01
N TYR A 260 -18.72 -30.30 11.52
CA TYR A 260 -19.47 -29.27 10.79
C TYR A 260 -18.93 -28.84 9.41
N LEU A 261 -17.75 -29.30 8.98
CA LEU A 261 -17.11 -28.78 7.77
C LEU A 261 -16.67 -29.89 6.80
N GLN A 262 -17.64 -30.51 6.13
CA GLN A 262 -17.39 -31.18 4.85
C GLN A 262 -17.36 -30.18 3.68
N CYS A 263 -17.22 -28.86 3.92
CA CYS A 263 -17.22 -27.86 2.86
C CYS A 263 -15.92 -27.91 2.05
N PRO A 264 -15.94 -28.30 0.75
CA PRO A 264 -14.74 -28.44 -0.08
C PRO A 264 -14.04 -27.10 -0.35
N LEU A 265 -14.70 -25.97 -0.05
CA LEU A 265 -14.17 -24.62 -0.24
C LEU A 265 -13.28 -24.15 0.91
N VAL A 266 -13.34 -24.83 2.07
CA VAL A 266 -12.46 -24.55 3.20
C VAL A 266 -11.31 -25.55 3.14
N PRO A 267 -10.08 -25.11 2.82
CA PRO A 267 -8.96 -26.03 2.81
C PRO A 267 -8.79 -26.67 4.20
N GLN A 268 -8.54 -27.98 4.21
CA GLN A 268 -8.17 -28.67 5.44
C GLN A 268 -6.95 -27.99 6.05
N GLY A 269 -6.89 -27.91 7.39
CA GLY A 269 -5.83 -27.17 8.10
C GLY A 269 -4.40 -27.43 7.59
N PRO A 270 -3.99 -28.69 7.36
CA PRO A 270 -2.66 -28.98 6.80
C PRO A 270 -2.43 -28.39 5.41
N ALA A 271 -3.40 -28.53 4.49
CA ALA A 271 -3.29 -28.03 3.13
C ALA A 271 -3.25 -26.49 3.06
N ALA A 272 -4.04 -25.81 3.91
CA ALA A 272 -4.02 -24.35 4.04
C ALA A 272 -2.64 -23.86 4.52
N ALA A 273 -2.09 -24.53 5.54
CA ALA A 273 -0.80 -24.19 6.11
C ALA A 273 0.35 -24.42 5.12
N ASP A 274 0.34 -25.52 4.37
CA ASP A 274 1.37 -25.80 3.37
C ASP A 274 1.30 -24.82 2.19
N SER A 275 0.09 -24.46 1.74
CA SER A 275 -0.12 -23.47 0.68
C SER A 275 0.33 -22.07 1.09
N ALA A 276 0.07 -21.65 2.33
CA ALA A 276 0.47 -20.32 2.82
C ALA A 276 1.93 -20.22 3.29
N ARG A 277 2.63 -21.34 3.51
CA ARG A 277 3.94 -21.34 4.20
C ARG A 277 4.98 -20.45 3.52
N MET A 278 5.19 -20.62 2.22
CA MET A 278 6.20 -19.85 1.49
C MET A 278 5.84 -18.37 1.42
N TYR A 279 4.57 -18.06 1.14
CA TYR A 279 4.05 -16.69 1.17
C TYR A 279 4.29 -16.03 2.54
N TRP A 280 3.93 -16.71 3.63
CA TRP A 280 4.13 -16.24 4.99
C TRP A 280 5.60 -15.95 5.27
N LEU A 281 6.51 -16.88 4.95
CA LEU A 281 7.95 -16.72 5.17
C LEU A 281 8.52 -15.52 4.40
N LEU A 282 8.21 -15.40 3.11
CA LEU A 282 8.70 -14.28 2.30
C LEU A 282 8.13 -12.94 2.77
N GLN A 283 6.86 -12.93 3.19
CA GLN A 283 6.21 -11.75 3.73
C GLN A 283 6.87 -11.29 5.03
N VAL A 284 7.11 -12.20 5.99
CA VAL A 284 7.72 -11.81 7.27
C VAL A 284 9.18 -11.40 7.12
N TRP A 285 9.93 -12.02 6.21
CA TRP A 285 11.31 -11.64 5.93
C TRP A 285 11.45 -10.34 5.12
N SER A 286 10.35 -9.80 4.60
CA SER A 286 10.33 -8.44 4.05
C SER A 286 10.35 -7.35 5.14
N TRP A 287 9.99 -7.69 6.38
CA TRP A 287 9.79 -6.74 7.48
C TRP A 287 11.06 -5.99 7.92
N PRO A 288 12.24 -6.61 8.08
CA PRO A 288 13.43 -5.88 8.55
C PRO A 288 13.77 -4.68 7.67
N LEU A 289 13.75 -4.87 6.34
CA LEU A 289 14.02 -3.81 5.37
C LEU A 289 12.83 -2.85 5.25
N GLY A 290 11.61 -3.36 5.36
CA GLY A 290 10.39 -2.55 5.35
C GLY A 290 10.35 -1.56 6.51
N PHE A 291 10.71 -1.99 7.71
CA PHE A 291 10.73 -1.15 8.91
C PHE A 291 11.87 -0.13 8.86
N ALA A 292 13.04 -0.52 8.34
CA ALA A 292 14.12 0.42 8.08
C ALA A 292 13.69 1.52 7.09
N CYS A 293 12.96 1.14 6.03
CA CYS A 293 12.41 2.09 5.06
C CYS A 293 11.43 3.07 5.71
N ARG A 294 10.55 2.58 6.60
CA ARG A 294 9.60 3.42 7.35
C ARG A 294 10.30 4.46 8.21
N ALA A 295 11.38 4.09 8.90
CA ALA A 295 12.18 5.06 9.66
C ALA A 295 12.79 6.15 8.76
N ILE A 296 13.33 5.77 7.59
CA ILE A 296 13.87 6.74 6.61
C ILE A 296 12.75 7.64 6.04
N LYS A 297 11.57 7.08 5.74
CA LYS A 297 10.40 7.84 5.29
C LYS A 297 9.95 8.84 6.36
N GLY A 298 9.82 8.39 7.60
CA GLY A 298 9.50 9.26 8.75
C GLY A 298 10.51 10.41 8.88
N PHE A 299 11.80 10.15 8.68
CA PHE A 299 12.81 11.20 8.62
C PHE A 299 12.57 12.19 7.47
N LEU A 300 12.31 11.71 6.24
CA LEU A 300 12.09 12.58 5.08
C LEU A 300 10.82 13.43 5.23
N PHE A 301 9.78 12.89 5.87
CA PHE A 301 8.58 13.64 6.19
C PHE A 301 8.84 14.66 7.30
N GLY A 302 9.51 14.27 8.38
CA GLY A 302 9.85 15.17 9.48
C GLY A 302 10.84 16.27 9.10
N SER A 303 11.70 16.05 8.10
CA SER A 303 12.63 17.05 7.57
C SER A 303 11.97 18.04 6.60
N GLY A 304 10.72 17.79 6.19
CA GLY A 304 10.01 18.55 5.16
C GLY A 304 10.39 18.19 3.72
N ASP A 305 11.21 17.16 3.52
CA ASP A 305 11.62 16.66 2.19
C ASP A 305 10.60 15.66 1.61
N ILE A 306 9.31 16.02 1.69
CA ILE A 306 8.16 15.17 1.31
C ILE A 306 8.29 14.67 -0.13
N VAL A 307 8.78 15.52 -1.05
CA VAL A 307 8.99 15.14 -2.46
C VAL A 307 9.88 13.93 -2.57
N LEU A 308 10.97 13.88 -1.80
CA LEU A 308 11.92 12.78 -1.84
C LEU A 308 11.30 11.52 -1.25
N GLY A 309 10.62 11.64 -0.10
CA GLY A 309 9.92 10.52 0.54
C GLY A 309 8.89 9.87 -0.38
N MET A 310 8.06 10.69 -1.03
CA MET A 310 7.01 10.21 -1.92
C MET A 310 7.53 9.68 -3.26
N THR A 311 8.60 10.28 -3.80
CA THR A 311 9.22 9.78 -5.03
C THR A 311 9.74 8.36 -4.83
N VAL A 312 10.32 8.07 -3.66
CA VAL A 312 10.83 6.74 -3.38
C VAL A 312 9.70 5.74 -3.12
N LEU A 313 8.64 6.17 -2.43
CA LEU A 313 7.43 5.37 -2.25
C LEU A 313 6.86 4.94 -3.61
N GLY A 314 6.62 5.89 -4.51
CA GLY A 314 6.04 5.63 -5.83
C GLY A 314 6.95 4.83 -6.76
N LEU A 315 8.23 5.19 -6.86
CA LEU A 315 9.16 4.52 -7.77
C LEU A 315 9.48 3.11 -7.31
N ALA A 316 9.87 2.94 -6.04
CA ALA A 316 10.41 1.67 -5.61
C ALA A 316 9.32 0.63 -5.32
N ASN A 317 8.25 1.00 -4.60
CA ASN A 317 7.16 0.05 -4.35
C ASN A 317 6.30 -0.12 -5.61
N GLY A 318 5.94 0.97 -6.28
CA GLY A 318 5.05 0.93 -7.46
C GLY A 318 5.68 0.15 -8.62
N MET A 319 6.87 0.51 -9.08
CA MET A 319 7.45 -0.14 -10.25
C MET A 319 7.82 -1.60 -10.01
N VAL A 320 8.35 -1.93 -8.82
CA VAL A 320 8.71 -3.33 -8.51
C VAL A 320 7.46 -4.18 -8.33
N SER A 321 6.39 -3.64 -7.74
CA SER A 321 5.13 -4.37 -7.61
C SER A 321 4.45 -4.57 -8.96
N ILE A 322 4.34 -3.52 -9.80
CA ILE A 322 3.77 -3.64 -11.15
C ILE A 322 4.59 -4.62 -11.99
N GLY A 323 5.91 -4.42 -12.05
CA GLY A 323 6.81 -5.30 -12.78
C GLY A 323 6.72 -6.74 -12.27
N GLY A 324 6.69 -6.92 -10.95
CA GLY A 324 6.47 -8.19 -10.29
C GLY A 324 5.18 -8.88 -10.74
N ILE A 325 4.06 -8.15 -10.77
CA ILE A 325 2.78 -8.70 -11.19
C ILE A 325 2.82 -9.15 -12.65
N TYR A 326 3.24 -8.26 -13.56
CA TYR A 326 3.18 -8.55 -14.99
C TYR A 326 4.23 -9.57 -15.45
N LEU A 327 5.43 -9.56 -14.84
CA LEU A 327 6.54 -10.43 -15.24
C LEU A 327 6.59 -11.75 -14.48
N PHE A 328 6.11 -11.80 -13.24
CA PHE A 328 6.21 -13.01 -12.40
C PHE A 328 4.85 -13.59 -12.00
N PHE A 329 3.91 -12.77 -11.53
CA PHE A 329 2.62 -13.29 -11.03
C PHE A 329 1.68 -13.74 -12.15
N LEU A 330 1.43 -12.91 -13.16
CA LEU A 330 0.46 -13.22 -14.23
C LEU A 330 0.85 -14.46 -15.07
N PRO A 331 2.14 -14.70 -15.39
CA PRO A 331 2.52 -15.91 -16.11
C PRO A 331 2.31 -17.20 -15.30
N GLN A 332 2.51 -17.15 -13.97
CA GLN A 332 2.43 -18.29 -13.06
C GLN A 332 1.81 -17.86 -11.73
N PRO A 333 0.47 -17.73 -11.68
CA PRO A 333 -0.20 -17.23 -10.49
C PRO A 333 -0.08 -18.27 -9.38
N SER A 334 0.65 -17.89 -8.33
CA SER A 334 0.90 -18.70 -7.15
C SER A 334 1.06 -17.77 -5.95
N LEU A 335 0.81 -18.27 -4.74
CA LEU A 335 1.05 -17.49 -3.53
C LEU A 335 2.54 -17.16 -3.35
N ASP A 336 3.41 -18.07 -3.77
CA ASP A 336 4.85 -17.93 -3.69
C ASP A 336 5.33 -16.70 -4.47
N SER A 337 4.79 -16.48 -5.68
CA SER A 337 5.19 -15.33 -6.49
C SER A 337 4.76 -14.01 -5.85
N LEU A 338 3.62 -13.94 -5.16
CA LEU A 338 3.23 -12.75 -4.37
C LEU A 338 4.19 -12.51 -3.19
N GLY A 339 4.58 -13.57 -2.49
CA GLY A 339 5.57 -13.48 -1.41
C GLY A 339 6.90 -12.91 -1.91
N TRP A 340 7.38 -13.39 -3.07
CA TRP A 340 8.60 -12.89 -3.70
C TRP A 340 8.49 -11.43 -4.12
N ILE A 341 7.35 -11.00 -4.68
CA ILE A 341 7.12 -9.61 -5.06
C ILE A 341 7.22 -8.70 -3.83
N SER A 342 6.60 -9.09 -2.72
CA SER A 342 6.65 -8.33 -1.46
C SER A 342 8.09 -8.27 -0.92
N PHE A 343 8.78 -9.40 -0.84
CA PHE A 343 10.18 -9.45 -0.39
C PHE A 343 11.11 -8.60 -1.27
N ALA A 344 11.02 -8.75 -2.58
CA ALA A 344 11.84 -8.02 -3.54
C ALA A 344 11.54 -6.51 -3.53
N SER A 345 10.26 -6.12 -3.42
CA SER A 345 9.88 -4.70 -3.34
C SER A 345 10.43 -4.03 -2.08
N SER A 346 10.37 -4.69 -0.92
CA SER A 346 10.97 -4.18 0.31
C SER A 346 12.48 -4.00 0.19
N GLY A 347 13.18 -4.99 -0.38
CA GLY A 347 14.63 -4.91 -0.61
C GLY A 347 15.01 -3.81 -1.59
N ALA A 348 14.32 -3.72 -2.73
CA ALA A 348 14.55 -2.70 -3.74
C ALA A 348 14.29 -1.29 -3.17
N SER A 349 13.19 -1.10 -2.44
CA SER A 349 12.87 0.17 -1.76
C SER A 349 13.94 0.59 -0.78
N PHE A 350 14.45 -0.33 0.03
CA PHE A 350 15.53 -0.03 0.96
C PHE A 350 16.82 0.39 0.24
N LEU A 351 17.21 -0.33 -0.81
CA LEU A 351 18.41 -0.03 -1.60
C LEU A 351 18.29 1.30 -2.34
N ILE A 352 17.14 1.60 -2.94
CA ILE A 352 16.88 2.87 -3.61
C ILE A 352 16.91 4.03 -2.61
N LEU A 353 16.27 3.89 -1.44
CA LEU A 353 16.33 4.89 -0.37
C LEU A 353 17.78 5.13 0.05
N LEU A 354 18.53 4.07 0.32
CA LEU A 354 19.92 4.17 0.76
C LEU A 354 20.80 4.84 -0.31
N ALA A 355 20.63 4.48 -1.58
CA ALA A 355 21.36 5.08 -2.70
C ALA A 355 21.02 6.57 -2.87
N MET A 356 19.74 6.93 -2.79
CA MET A 356 19.31 8.33 -2.88
C MET A 356 19.82 9.15 -1.69
N PHE A 357 19.76 8.59 -0.48
CA PHE A 357 20.29 9.21 0.71
C PHE A 357 21.81 9.42 0.63
N ALA A 358 22.54 8.42 0.10
CA ALA A 358 23.97 8.52 -0.15
C ALA A 358 24.30 9.56 -1.24
N ALA A 359 23.49 9.68 -2.30
CA ALA A 359 23.71 10.65 -3.37
C ALA A 359 23.49 12.11 -2.91
N ARG A 360 22.55 12.35 -1.99
CA ARG A 360 22.16 13.68 -1.52
C ARG A 360 23.15 14.27 -0.51
N ARG A 361 24.19 14.93 -1.04
CA ARG A 361 25.21 15.64 -0.24
C ARG A 361 24.63 16.80 0.59
N ASP A 362 23.58 17.44 0.10
CA ASP A 362 22.84 18.52 0.75
C ASP A 362 22.25 18.07 2.09
N LEU A 363 21.49 16.97 2.10
CA LEU A 363 20.89 16.40 3.30
C LEU A 363 21.97 15.96 4.29
N ARG A 364 23.01 15.29 3.79
CA ARG A 364 24.11 14.82 4.64
C ARG A 364 24.87 15.96 5.33
N LYS A 365 25.05 17.08 4.63
CA LYS A 365 25.67 18.28 5.22
C LYS A 365 24.74 18.98 6.20
N ARG A 366 23.45 19.12 5.87
CA ARG A 366 22.46 19.81 6.71
C ARG A 366 22.25 19.11 8.05
N TYR A 367 22.29 17.78 8.08
CA TYR A 367 22.01 16.99 9.28
C TYR A 367 23.25 16.29 9.87
N ASP A 368 24.45 16.70 9.44
CA ASP A 368 25.75 16.09 9.81
C ASP A 368 25.77 14.55 9.82
N LEU A 369 25.21 13.95 8.76
CA LEU A 369 25.07 12.50 8.58
C LEU A 369 26.38 11.88 8.05
N ARG A 370 27.51 12.22 8.66
CA ARG A 370 28.80 11.65 8.30
C ARG A 370 28.87 10.21 8.80
N ILE A 371 28.79 9.27 7.85
CA ILE A 371 28.91 7.82 8.07
C ILE A 371 30.24 7.44 8.77
N THR A 372 31.26 8.29 8.69
CA THR A 372 32.63 7.97 9.10
C THR A 372 32.94 8.10 10.59
N ARG A 373 32.04 8.64 11.42
CA ARG A 373 32.27 8.66 12.88
C ARG A 373 31.48 7.53 13.54
N PRO A 374 32.14 6.49 14.09
CA PRO A 374 31.46 5.50 14.92
C PRO A 374 30.77 6.22 16.08
N LEU A 375 29.56 5.77 16.43
CA LEU A 375 28.84 6.27 17.60
C LEU A 375 29.68 5.98 18.84
N ALA A 376 30.24 7.02 19.45
CA ALA A 376 30.79 6.92 20.79
C ALA A 376 29.58 6.94 21.74
N PHE A 377 29.23 5.76 22.26
CA PHE A 377 28.19 5.60 23.28
C PHE A 377 28.76 5.87 24.67
#